data_AF-A0A4Q6B474-F1
#
_entry.id   AF-A0A4Q6B474-F1
#
_cell.length_a   1.000
_cell.length_b   1.000
_cell.length_c   1.000
_cell.angle_alpha   90.00
_cell.angle_beta   90.00
_cell.angle_gamma   90.00
#
_symmetry.space_group_name_H-M   'P 1'
#
loop_
_entity.id
_entity.type
_entity.pdbx_description
1 polymer ?
#
loop_
_entity_poly.entity_id
_entity_poly.type
_entity_poly.pdbx_seq_one_letter_code
_entity_poly.pdbx_strand_id
1 'polypeptide(L)'
;MPRLNILNMAIGFTVLFFAACAGAFISFDMTEAYLKDTTLLHTWRATLEASAHGHTNLFAMLHILLGLTFPYSPLSPRIKAFQTAGLFAGVIAMGPLMMIRASYGPSASLEGMGLLIGVFLSFALLTLATHAAALIYRFVKA
;
A
#
# COMPACT_ATOMS: atom_id res chain seq x y z
N MET A 1 17.56 11.66 -12.21
CA MET A 1 16.67 10.83 -13.04
C MET A 1 15.22 11.25 -12.84
N PRO A 2 14.72 12.22 -13.61
CA PRO A 2 13.37 12.75 -13.42
C PRO A 2 12.29 11.68 -13.63
N ARG A 3 12.53 10.72 -14.53
CA ARG A 3 11.54 9.71 -14.95
C ARG A 3 11.06 8.80 -13.82
N LEU A 4 11.95 8.24 -13.01
CA LEU A 4 11.55 7.36 -11.89
C LEU A 4 10.83 8.12 -10.78
N ASN A 5 11.19 9.39 -10.57
CA ASN A 5 10.54 10.25 -9.58
C ASN A 5 9.10 10.54 -10.01
N ILE A 6 8.93 10.97 -11.26
CA ILE A 6 7.62 11.23 -11.87
C ILE A 6 6.78 9.95 -11.90
N LEU A 7 7.38 8.81 -12.22
CA LEU A 7 6.69 7.51 -12.20
C LEU A 7 6.13 7.20 -10.81
N ASN A 8 6.94 7.36 -9.75
CA ASN A 8 6.49 7.12 -8.38
C ASN A 8 5.36 8.06 -7.98
N MET A 9 5.46 9.35 -8.31
CA MET A 9 4.38 10.31 -8.06
C MET A 9 3.11 9.93 -8.84
N ALA A 10 3.24 9.56 -10.12
CA ALA A 10 2.12 9.16 -10.96
C ALA A 10 1.42 7.90 -10.42
N ILE A 11 2.19 6.89 -10.00
CA ILE A 11 1.66 5.70 -9.33
C ILE A 11 0.92 6.12 -8.06
N GLY A 12 1.56 6.91 -7.20
CA GLY A 12 0.98 7.35 -5.93
C GLY A 12 -0.35 8.08 -6.11
N PHE A 13 -0.40 9.09 -6.99
CA PHE A 13 -1.65 9.81 -7.27
C PHE A 13 -2.74 8.93 -7.89
N THR A 14 -2.36 8.01 -8.79
CA THR A 14 -3.31 7.07 -9.40
C THR A 14 -3.90 6.13 -8.36
N VAL A 15 -3.07 5.58 -7.48
CA VAL A 15 -3.53 4.69 -6.41
C VAL A 15 -4.40 5.45 -5.41
N LEU A 16 -4.05 6.69 -5.06
CA LEU A 16 -4.89 7.58 -4.22
C LEU A 16 -6.25 7.83 -4.84
N PHE A 17 -6.31 8.11 -6.15
CA PHE A 17 -7.57 8.30 -6.85
C PHE A 17 -8.47 7.07 -6.71
N PHE A 18 -7.95 5.88 -7.01
CA PHE A 18 -8.73 4.64 -6.89
C PHE A 18 -9.09 4.31 -5.44
N ALA A 19 -8.18 4.55 -4.48
CA ALA A 19 -8.45 4.36 -3.07
C ALA A 19 -9.57 5.28 -2.57
N ALA A 20 -9.58 6.55 -2.99
CA ALA A 20 -10.64 7.51 -2.68
C ALA A 20 -11.99 7.07 -3.26
N CYS A 21 -12.02 6.61 -4.51
CA CYS A 21 -13.24 6.04 -5.09
C CYS A 21 -13.73 4.82 -4.31
N ALA A 22 -12.85 3.87 -3.96
CA ALA A 22 -13.19 2.71 -3.15
C ALA A 22 -13.69 3.08 -1.74
N GLY A 23 -13.10 4.12 -1.14
CA GLY A 23 -13.49 4.63 0.17
C GLY A 23 -14.92 5.12 0.23
N ALA A 24 -15.44 5.70 -0.86
CA ALA A 24 -16.84 6.09 -0.94
C ALA A 24 -17.78 4.88 -0.83
N PHE A 25 -17.48 3.78 -1.54
CA PHE A 25 -18.27 2.55 -1.45
C PHE A 25 -18.22 1.93 -0.06
N ILE A 26 -17.03 1.83 0.55
CA ILE A 26 -16.89 1.31 1.91
C ILE A 26 -17.66 2.18 2.91
N SER A 27 -17.64 3.50 2.75
CA SER A 27 -18.41 4.42 3.60
C SER A 27 -19.91 4.21 3.46
N PHE A 28 -20.43 3.95 2.26
CA PHE A 28 -21.83 3.62 2.05
C PHE A 28 -22.20 2.31 2.72
N ASP A 29 -21.41 1.25 2.52
CA ASP A 29 -21.61 -0.07 3.14
C ASP A 29 -21.60 0.02 4.67
N MET A 30 -20.66 0.78 5.25
CA MET A 30 -20.59 1.02 6.69
C MET A 30 -21.78 1.82 7.21
N THR A 31 -22.25 2.82 6.45
CA THR A 31 -23.42 3.62 6.85
C THR A 31 -24.67 2.75 6.84
N GLU A 32 -24.86 1.92 5.81
CA GLU A 32 -25.97 1.00 5.71
C GLU A 32 -25.94 -0.04 6.83
N ALA A 33 -24.75 -0.61 7.13
CA ALA A 33 -24.55 -1.51 8.25
C ALA A 33 -24.93 -0.84 9.59
N TYR A 34 -24.44 0.37 9.85
CA TYR A 34 -24.76 1.11 11.07
C TYR A 34 -26.27 1.37 11.24
N LEU A 35 -26.97 1.70 10.15
CA LEU A 35 -28.41 1.97 10.18
C LEU A 35 -29.27 0.71 10.35
N LYS A 36 -28.84 -0.42 9.79
CA LYS A 36 -29.61 -1.67 9.81
C LYS A 36 -29.30 -2.56 11.03
N ASP A 37 -28.02 -2.84 11.25
CA ASP A 37 -27.53 -3.73 12.30
C ASP A 37 -26.04 -3.47 12.56
N THR A 38 -25.72 -2.88 13.72
CA THR A 38 -24.35 -2.51 14.10
C THR A 38 -23.41 -3.70 14.23
N THR A 39 -23.90 -4.93 14.38
CA THR A 39 -23.05 -6.13 14.43
C THR A 39 -22.34 -6.38 13.08
N LEU A 40 -22.90 -5.88 11.97
CA LEU A 40 -22.33 -6.03 10.63
C LEU A 40 -21.02 -5.23 10.45
N LEU A 41 -20.77 -4.22 11.30
CA LEU A 41 -19.54 -3.40 11.29
C LEU A 41 -18.30 -4.17 11.76
N HIS A 42 -18.48 -5.23 12.54
CA HIS A 42 -17.39 -6.02 13.11
C HIS A 42 -17.14 -7.33 12.36
N THR A 43 -17.61 -7.41 11.12
CA THR A 43 -17.41 -8.58 10.28
C THR A 43 -15.98 -8.65 9.75
N TRP A 44 -15.56 -9.86 9.40
CA TRP A 44 -14.29 -10.14 8.70
C TRP A 44 -14.12 -9.22 7.49
N ARG A 45 -15.17 -9.10 6.68
CA ARG A 45 -15.17 -8.32 5.45
C ARG A 45 -14.96 -6.84 5.75
N ALA A 46 -15.77 -6.26 6.64
CA ALA A 46 -15.66 -4.84 7.00
C ALA A 46 -14.26 -4.50 7.57
N THR A 47 -13.72 -5.36 8.43
CA THR A 47 -12.37 -5.17 9.01
C THR A 47 -11.28 -5.17 7.94
N LEU A 48 -11.32 -6.12 7.00
CA LEU A 48 -10.32 -6.23 5.96
C LEU A 48 -10.47 -5.18 4.86
N GLU A 49 -11.69 -4.76 4.51
CA GLU A 49 -11.93 -3.68 3.56
C GLU A 49 -11.46 -2.34 4.13
N ALA A 50 -11.76 -2.05 5.40
CA ALA A 50 -11.26 -0.85 6.08
C ALA A 50 -9.71 -0.86 6.15
N SER A 51 -9.11 -2.01 6.49
CA SER A 51 -7.67 -2.18 6.49
C SER A 51 -7.07 -1.99 5.09
N ALA A 52 -7.69 -2.59 4.06
CA ALA A 52 -7.23 -2.50 2.69
C ALA A 52 -7.24 -1.06 2.18
N HIS A 53 -8.33 -0.33 2.43
CA HIS A 53 -8.46 1.08 2.07
C HIS A 53 -7.41 1.95 2.79
N GLY A 54 -7.29 1.82 4.12
CA GLY A 54 -6.33 2.58 4.91
C GLY A 54 -4.87 2.37 4.45
N HIS A 55 -4.47 1.12 4.23
CA HIS A 55 -3.12 0.81 3.79
C HIS A 55 -2.87 1.17 2.31
N THR A 56 -3.88 1.06 1.44
CA THR A 56 -3.73 1.50 0.05
C THR A 56 -3.48 3.01 -0.03
N ASN A 57 -4.19 3.81 0.78
CA ASN A 57 -3.90 5.24 0.93
C ASN A 57 -2.48 5.49 1.44
N LEU A 58 -2.04 4.75 2.46
CA LEU A 58 -0.69 4.85 3.00
C LEU A 58 0.37 4.56 1.93
N PHE A 59 0.25 3.45 1.20
CA PHE A 59 1.21 3.10 0.15
C PHE A 59 1.20 4.08 -1.02
N ALA A 60 0.05 4.66 -1.36
CA ALA A 60 -0.04 5.74 -2.33
C ALA A 60 0.76 6.98 -1.89
N MET A 61 0.57 7.41 -0.64
CA MET A 61 1.34 8.51 -0.06
C MET A 61 2.84 8.19 0.00
N LEU A 62 3.21 6.97 0.37
CA LEU A 62 4.60 6.53 0.37
C LEU A 62 5.21 6.57 -1.04
N HIS A 63 4.47 6.25 -2.10
CA HIS A 63 4.95 6.37 -3.47
C HIS A 63 5.22 7.84 -3.84
N ILE A 64 4.33 8.76 -3.46
CA ILE A 64 4.55 10.20 -3.68
C ILE A 64 5.83 10.64 -2.94
N LEU A 65 5.95 10.30 -1.65
CA LEU A 65 7.13 10.63 -0.84
C LEU A 65 8.41 10.05 -1.46
N LEU A 66 8.38 8.80 -1.90
CA LEU A 66 9.51 8.13 -2.54
C LEU A 66 9.95 8.88 -3.81
N GLY A 67 8.99 9.34 -4.63
CA GLY A 67 9.27 10.16 -5.81
C GLY A 67 9.92 11.50 -5.47
N LEU A 68 9.49 12.14 -4.37
CA LEU A 68 10.05 13.40 -3.88
C LEU A 68 11.43 13.23 -3.23
N THR A 69 11.72 12.09 -2.60
CA THR A 69 12.98 11.84 -1.88
C THR A 69 14.07 11.20 -2.75
N PHE A 70 13.71 10.56 -3.88
CA PHE A 70 14.66 9.95 -4.81
C PHE A 70 15.81 10.86 -5.31
N PRO A 71 15.63 12.17 -5.57
CA PRO A 71 16.74 13.07 -5.88
C PRO A 71 17.84 13.10 -4.81
N TYR A 72 17.46 12.98 -3.54
CA TYR A 72 18.36 13.12 -2.39
C TYR A 72 19.02 11.80 -2.00
N SER A 73 18.46 10.67 -2.43
CA SER A 73 19.04 9.36 -2.15
C SER A 73 20.31 9.11 -3.00
N PRO A 74 21.43 8.66 -2.38
CA PRO A 74 22.69 8.38 -3.08
C PRO A 74 22.68 7.04 -3.81
N LEU A 75 21.56 6.31 -3.79
CA LEU A 75 21.44 4.98 -4.38
C LEU A 75 21.52 5.00 -5.91
N SER A 76 21.99 3.88 -6.47
CA SER A 76 22.02 3.69 -7.91
C SER A 76 20.60 3.64 -8.51
N PRO A 77 20.44 4.00 -9.79
CA PRO A 77 19.18 3.90 -10.50
C PRO A 77 18.49 2.53 -10.44
N ARG A 78 19.29 1.45 -10.49
CA ARG A 78 18.79 0.08 -10.44
C ARG A 78 18.13 -0.20 -9.09
N ILE A 79 18.76 0.21 -7.99
CA ILE A 79 18.20 0.03 -6.65
C ILE A 79 16.92 0.87 -6.49
N LYS A 80 16.90 2.10 -7.00
CA LYS A 80 15.69 2.94 -7.00
C LYS A 80 14.53 2.32 -7.79
N ALA A 81 14.81 1.64 -8.90
CA ALA A 81 13.82 0.89 -9.64
C ALA A 81 13.28 -0.30 -8.83
N PHE A 82 14.16 -1.06 -8.15
CA PHE A 82 13.74 -2.12 -7.23
C PHE A 82 12.90 -1.58 -6.07
N GLN A 83 13.26 -0.42 -5.51
CA GLN A 83 12.46 0.25 -4.47
C GLN A 83 11.08 0.65 -5.01
N THR A 84 11.01 1.13 -6.25
CA THR A 84 9.71 1.43 -6.88
C THR A 84 8.84 0.19 -6.99
N ALA A 85 9.40 -0.92 -7.50
CA ALA A 85 8.68 -2.18 -7.62
C ALA A 85 8.30 -2.77 -6.26
N GLY A 86 9.17 -2.65 -5.26
CA GLY A 86 8.91 -3.18 -3.92
C GLY A 86 7.86 -2.41 -3.17
N LEU A 87 7.84 -1.09 -3.28
CA LEU A 87 6.74 -0.31 -2.72
C LEU A 87 5.41 -0.59 -3.44
N PHE A 88 5.46 -0.79 -4.77
CA PHE A 88 4.28 -1.15 -5.55
C PHE A 88 3.72 -2.52 -5.16
N ALA A 89 4.59 -3.47 -4.79
CA ALA A 89 4.13 -4.75 -4.24
C ALA A 89 3.28 -4.55 -2.97
N GLY A 90 3.59 -3.55 -2.14
CA GLY A 90 2.76 -3.17 -0.98
C GLY A 90 1.36 -2.70 -1.37
N VAL A 91 1.24 -1.92 -2.46
CA VAL A 91 -0.06 -1.54 -3.05
C VAL A 91 -0.85 -2.77 -3.46
N ILE A 92 -0.22 -3.73 -4.16
CA ILE A 92 -0.89 -4.96 -4.59
C ILE A 92 -1.32 -5.83 -3.40
N ALA A 93 -0.46 -5.94 -2.38
CA ALA A 93 -0.72 -6.73 -1.17
C ALA A 93 -1.91 -6.20 -0.39
N MET A 94 -1.93 -4.89 -0.13
CA MET A 94 -2.91 -4.30 0.76
C MET A 94 -4.14 -3.75 0.06
N GLY A 95 -4.09 -3.49 -1.25
CA GLY A 95 -5.28 -3.15 -2.03
C GLY A 95 -5.93 -4.42 -2.59
N PRO A 96 -5.64 -4.79 -3.84
CA PRO A 96 -6.30 -5.89 -4.54
C PRO A 96 -6.33 -7.21 -3.75
N LEU A 97 -5.18 -7.69 -3.26
CA LEU A 97 -5.14 -9.01 -2.61
C LEU A 97 -5.93 -9.02 -1.29
N MET A 98 -5.86 -7.94 -0.50
CA MET A 98 -6.63 -7.85 0.74
C MET A 98 -8.14 -7.74 0.47
N MET A 99 -8.55 -6.97 -0.55
CA MET A 99 -9.96 -6.89 -0.96
C MET A 99 -10.51 -8.22 -1.47
N ILE A 100 -9.71 -8.95 -2.25
CA ILE A 100 -10.05 -10.31 -2.67
C ILE A 100 -10.21 -11.19 -1.42
N ARG A 101 -9.25 -11.18 -0.49
CA ARG A 101 -9.31 -11.95 0.75
C ARG A 101 -10.53 -11.60 1.61
N ALA A 102 -10.94 -10.33 1.65
CA ALA A 102 -12.12 -9.88 2.37
C ALA A 102 -13.41 -10.54 1.84
N SER A 103 -13.45 -10.83 0.54
CA SER A 103 -14.63 -11.38 -0.15
C SER A 103 -14.87 -12.87 0.11
N TYR A 104 -13.84 -13.65 0.49
CA TYR A 104 -13.94 -15.11 0.64
C TYR A 104 -14.09 -15.60 2.10
N GLY A 105 -14.14 -14.70 3.08
CA GLY A 105 -14.30 -15.05 4.50
C GLY A 105 -13.05 -15.68 5.15
N PRO A 106 -13.07 -15.93 6.47
CA PRO A 106 -11.96 -16.60 7.15
C PRO A 106 -11.96 -18.09 6.81
N SER A 107 -11.03 -18.53 5.98
CA SER A 107 -10.89 -19.93 5.56
C SER A 107 -9.42 -20.35 5.48
N ALA A 108 -9.12 -21.57 5.93
CA ALA A 108 -7.80 -22.19 5.78
C ALA A 108 -7.38 -22.33 4.29
N SER A 109 -8.36 -22.41 3.39
CA SER A 109 -8.10 -22.45 1.94
C SER A 109 -7.44 -21.16 1.38
N LEU A 110 -7.47 -20.06 2.13
CA LEU A 110 -6.88 -18.77 1.75
C LEU A 110 -5.50 -18.53 2.35
N GLU A 111 -4.90 -19.52 3.02
CA GLU A 111 -3.56 -19.39 3.61
C GLU A 111 -2.50 -18.98 2.59
N GLY A 112 -2.56 -19.53 1.37
CA GLY A 112 -1.64 -19.15 0.28
C GLY A 112 -1.73 -17.66 -0.09
N MET A 113 -2.93 -17.07 -0.06
CA MET A 113 -3.12 -15.65 -0.29
C MET A 113 -2.57 -14.82 0.88
N GLY A 114 -2.77 -15.27 2.12
CA GLY A 114 -2.18 -14.66 3.30
C GLY A 114 -0.65 -14.63 3.24
N LEU A 115 -0.02 -15.73 2.83
CA LEU A 115 1.42 -15.82 2.62
C LEU A 115 1.90 -14.86 1.53
N LEU A 116 1.20 -14.81 0.40
CA LEU A 116 1.54 -13.91 -0.71
C LEU A 116 1.47 -12.43 -0.28
N ILE A 117 0.43 -12.03 0.45
CA ILE A 117 0.30 -10.70 1.05
C ILE A 117 1.50 -10.43 1.96
N GLY A 118 1.86 -11.38 2.83
CA GLY A 118 3.00 -11.28 3.74
C GLY A 118 4.35 -11.08 3.02
N VAL A 119 4.59 -11.81 1.92
CA VAL A 119 5.81 -11.69 1.10
C VAL A 119 5.90 -10.30 0.47
N PHE A 120 4.83 -9.82 -0.15
CA PHE A 120 4.82 -8.50 -0.79
C PHE A 120 4.94 -7.36 0.22
N LEU A 121 4.27 -7.46 1.38
CA LEU A 121 4.46 -6.52 2.48
C LEU A 121 5.91 -6.50 2.97
N SER A 122 6.53 -7.66 3.15
CA SER A 122 7.93 -7.74 3.58
C SER A 122 8.87 -7.04 2.59
N PHE A 123 8.61 -7.21 1.29
CA PHE A 123 9.39 -6.53 0.25
C PHE A 123 9.18 -5.01 0.24
N ALA A 124 7.95 -4.55 0.51
CA ALA A 124 7.64 -3.14 0.64
C ALA A 124 8.29 -2.50 1.90
N LEU A 125 8.28 -3.22 3.03
CA LEU A 125 8.94 -2.77 4.26
C LEU A 125 10.47 -2.74 4.11
N LEU A 126 11.06 -3.75 3.46
CA LEU A 126 12.48 -3.76 3.14
C LEU A 126 12.85 -2.58 2.23
N THR A 127 12.00 -2.26 1.26
CA THR A 127 12.15 -1.09 0.40
C THR A 127 12.17 0.21 1.22
N LEU A 128 11.23 0.39 2.15
CA LEU A 128 11.19 1.57 3.01
C LEU A 128 12.44 1.65 3.89
N ALA A 129 12.83 0.55 4.54
CA ALA A 129 14.01 0.49 5.39
C ALA A 129 15.29 0.84 4.62
N THR A 130 15.49 0.25 3.44
CA THR A 130 16.67 0.52 2.60
C THR A 130 16.67 1.97 2.08
N HIS A 131 15.51 2.53 1.77
CA HIS A 131 15.41 3.92 1.33
C HIS A 131 15.72 4.90 2.47
N ALA A 132 15.13 4.67 3.65
CA ALA A 132 15.38 5.46 4.85
C ALA A 132 16.86 5.43 5.24
N ALA A 133 17.48 4.24 5.27
CA ALA A 133 18.89 4.08 5.56
C ALA A 133 19.77 4.87 4.57
N ALA A 134 19.42 4.88 3.29
CA ALA A 134 20.16 5.64 2.27
C ALA A 134 20.03 7.16 2.44
N LEU A 135 18.85 7.65 2.84
CA LEU A 135 18.67 9.07 3.16
C LEU A 135 19.46 9.47 4.41
N ILE A 136 19.38 8.67 5.48
CA ILE A 136 20.16 8.90 6.71
C ILE A 136 21.65 8.92 6.40
N TYR A 137 22.15 7.95 5.62
CA TYR A 137 23.55 7.92 5.20
C TYR A 137 23.96 9.20 4.46
N ARG A 138 23.09 9.71 3.57
CA ARG A 138 23.33 10.99 2.89
C ARG A 138 23.42 12.15 3.85
N PHE A 139 22.56 12.22 4.86
CA PHE A 139 22.60 13.28 5.87
C PHE A 139 23.84 13.21 6.77
N VAL A 140 24.33 12.00 7.08
CA VAL A 140 25.49 11.82 7.98
C VAL A 140 26.83 12.03 7.26
N LYS A 141 26.92 11.71 5.96
CA LYS A 141 28.16 11.82 5.17
C LYS A 141 28.24 13.03 4.24
N ALA A 142 27.18 13.83 4.10
CA ALA A 142 27.22 15.10 3.39
C ALA A 142 27.93 16.17 4.23
#